data_AF-A0A167GG66-F1
#
_entry.id   AF-A0A167GG66-F1
#
_cell.length_a   1.000
_cell.length_b   1.000
_cell.length_c   1.000
_cell.angle_alpha   90.00
_cell.angle_beta   90.00
_cell.angle_gamma   90.00
#
_symmetry.space_group_name_H-M   'P 1'
#
loop_
_entity.id
_entity.type
_entity.pdbx_description
1 polymer ?
#
loop_
_entity_poly.entity_id
_entity_poly.type
_entity_poly.pdbx_seq_one_letter_code
_entity_poly.pdbx_strand_id
1 'polypeptide(L)' 'MTKNTKLDGFKLRKGDHYYVDGLHKDHIEVFDKRGKARGVLNLDGTFNADKSKKAMSRSIEKLLR' A
#
# COMPACT_ATOMS: atom_id res chain seq x y z
N MET A 1 -10.59 5.76 21.31
CA MET A 1 -10.03 6.96 20.63
C MET A 1 -9.24 6.50 19.42
N THR A 2 -9.68 6.81 18.20
CA THR A 2 -8.87 6.62 17.00
C THR A 2 -7.94 7.83 16.86
N LYS A 3 -6.63 7.63 17.01
CA LYS A 3 -5.64 8.66 16.69
C LYS A 3 -5.35 8.58 15.20
N ASN A 4 -5.26 9.74 14.54
CA ASN A 4 -4.76 9.80 13.18
C ASN A 4 -3.26 9.44 13.20
N THR A 5 -2.89 8.30 12.62
CA THR A 5 -1.50 7.89 12.49
C THR A 5 -0.83 8.62 11.33
N LYS A 6 0.36 9.18 11.58
CA LYS A 6 1.22 9.67 10.49
C LYS A 6 1.88 8.47 9.84
N LEU A 7 1.87 8.45 8.51
CA LEU A 7 2.57 7.44 7.74
C LEU A 7 4.08 7.68 7.87
N ASP A 8 4.76 6.78 8.58
CA ASP A 8 6.19 6.93 8.87
C ASP A 8 7.01 6.53 7.63
N GLY A 9 7.83 7.47 7.13
CA GLY A 9 8.68 7.25 5.95
C GLY A 9 7.97 7.07 4.61
N PHE A 10 6.62 7.01 4.58
CA PHE A 10 5.85 6.82 3.36
C PHE A 10 4.81 7.95 3.19
N LYS A 11 4.82 8.62 2.05
CA LYS A 11 3.86 9.71 1.75
C LYS A 11 2.86 9.26 0.67
N LEU A 12 1.59 9.20 1.06
CA LEU A 12 0.49 9.13 0.10
C LEU A 12 0.40 10.43 -0.70
N ARG A 13 0.20 10.29 -2.00
CA ARG A 13 0.11 11.38 -2.97
C ARG A 13 -1.30 11.36 -3.57
N LYS A 14 -1.76 12.54 -4.01
CA LYS A 14 -3.03 12.62 -4.74
C LYS A 14 -2.96 11.73 -5.99
N GLY A 15 -3.97 10.88 -6.16
CA GLY A 15 -4.06 9.94 -7.27
C GLY A 15 -3.38 8.59 -7.04
N ASP A 16 -2.82 8.33 -5.86
CA ASP A 16 -2.51 6.96 -5.48
C ASP A 16 -3.80 6.15 -5.31
N HIS A 17 -3.73 4.87 -5.65
CA HIS A 17 -4.76 3.88 -5.34
C HIS A 17 -4.30 3.06 -4.13
N TYR A 18 -5.23 2.70 -3.26
CA TYR A 18 -4.97 1.88 -2.07
C TYR A 18 -5.99 0.76 -2.00
N TYR A 19 -5.50 -0.45 -1.77
CA TYR A 19 -6.31 -1.66 -1.72
C TYR A 19 -5.95 -2.46 -0.46
N VAL A 20 -6.96 -2.94 0.27
CA VAL A 20 -6.74 -3.86 1.38
C VAL A 20 -6.52 -5.26 0.79
N ASP A 21 -5.48 -5.95 1.21
CA ASP A 21 -5.19 -7.32 0.74
C ASP A 21 -6.44 -8.21 0.83
N GLY A 22 -6.81 -8.83 -0.28
CA GLY A 22 -8.04 -9.61 -0.37
C GLY A 22 -8.00 -10.92 0.43
N LEU A 23 -6.80 -11.48 0.61
CA LEU A 23 -6.61 -12.77 1.26
C LEU A 23 -6.59 -12.66 2.79
N HIS A 24 -5.63 -11.92 3.33
CA HIS A 24 -5.39 -11.84 4.78
C HIS A 24 -6.01 -10.60 5.42
N LYS A 25 -6.31 -9.56 4.62
CA LYS A 25 -6.90 -8.28 5.07
C LYS A 25 -6.11 -7.61 6.20
N ASP A 26 -4.80 -7.85 6.25
CA ASP A 26 -3.89 -7.39 7.31
C ASP A 26 -2.94 -6.27 6.84
N HIS A 27 -2.98 -5.90 5.56
CA HIS A 27 -2.17 -4.82 4.99
C HIS A 27 -2.86 -4.11 3.84
N ILE A 28 -2.37 -2.90 3.54
CA ILE A 28 -2.81 -2.04 2.46
C ILE A 28 -1.71 -1.97 1.41
N GLU A 29 -2.00 -2.38 0.18
CA GLU A 29 -1.12 -2.16 -0.96
C GLU A 29 -1.41 -0.79 -1.60
N VAL A 30 -0.35 -0.02 -1.86
CA VAL A 30 -0.45 1.32 -2.46
C VAL A 30 0.17 1.30 -3.85
N PHE A 31 -0.56 1.84 -4.82
CA PHE A 31 -0.16 1.95 -6.22
C PHE A 31 -0.22 3.41 -6.67
N ASP A 32 0.61 3.81 -7.62
CA ASP A 32 0.52 5.12 -8.24
C ASP A 32 -0.66 5.18 -9.22
N LYS A 33 -0.96 6.39 -9.73
CA LYS A 33 -2.02 6.61 -10.74
C LYS A 33 -1.86 5.81 -12.05
N ARG A 34 -0.69 5.21 -12.28
CA ARG A 34 -0.37 4.37 -13.44
C ARG A 34 -0.41 2.88 -13.08
N GLY A 35 -0.83 2.54 -11.87
CA GLY A 35 -0.94 1.18 -11.38
C GLY A 35 0.37 0.55 -10.92
N LYS A 36 1.47 1.30 -10.83
CA LYS A 36 2.75 0.75 -10.34
C LYS A 36 2.76 0.70 -8.82
N ALA A 37 3.26 -0.41 -8.26
CA ALA A 37 3.41 -0.52 -6.81
C ALA A 37 4.29 0.62 -6.26
N ARG A 38 3.84 1.22 -5.17
CA ARG A 38 4.59 2.24 -4.42
C ARG A 38 5.04 1.74 -3.06
N GLY A 39 4.27 0.86 -2.42
CA GLY A 39 4.60 0.32 -1.11
C GLY A 39 3.43 -0.41 -0.48
N VAL A 40 3.71 -0.97 0.69
CA VAL A 40 2.75 -1.69 1.53
C VAL A 40 2.73 -1.04 2.90
N LEU A 41 1.54 -0.76 3.41
CA LEU A 41 1.29 -0.23 4.74
C LEU A 41 0.63 -1.30 5.60
N ASN A 42 0.96 -1.33 6.89
CA ASN A 42 0.16 -2.05 7.88
C ASN A 42 -1.16 -1.29 8.13
N LEU A 43 -2.16 -1.95 8.73
CA LEU A 43 -3.46 -1.32 9.01
C LEU A 43 -3.37 -0.14 9.99
N ASP A 44 -2.33 -0.10 10.82
CA ASP A 44 -2.07 1.01 11.74
C ASP A 44 -1.44 2.23 11.05
N GLY A 45 -1.09 2.13 9.75
CA GLY A 45 -0.48 3.18 8.95
C GLY A 45 1.05 3.15 8.89
N THR A 46 1.72 2.20 9.56
CA THR A 46 3.19 2.08 9.48
C THR A 46 3.63 1.45 8.14
N PHE A 47 4.78 1.88 7.63
CA PHE A 47 5.33 1.35 6.38
C PHE A 47 5.93 -0.05 6.58
N ASN A 48 5.53 -1.00 5.74
CA ASN A 48 6.01 -2.37 5.77
C ASN A 48 7.14 -2.55 4.75
N ALA A 49 8.39 -2.37 5.18
CA ALA A 49 9.55 -2.39 4.30
C ALA A 49 9.74 -3.74 3.58
N ASP A 50 9.57 -4.85 4.29
CA ASP A 50 9.76 -6.20 3.75
C ASP A 50 8.71 -6.56 2.70
N LYS A 51 7.42 -6.29 2.98
CA LYS A 51 6.36 -6.50 1.99
C LYS A 51 6.51 -5.53 0.82
N SER A 52 6.91 -4.29 1.06
CA SER A 52 7.15 -3.30 0.00
C SER A 52 8.24 -3.75 -0.98
N LYS A 53 9.36 -4.28 -0.48
CA LYS A 53 10.44 -4.80 -1.33
C LYS A 53 9.95 -5.93 -2.25
N LYS A 54 9.06 -6.79 -1.75
CA LYS A 54 8.43 -7.87 -2.54
C LYS A 54 7.39 -7.35 -3.54
N ALA A 55 6.68 -6.28 -3.19
CA ALA A 55 5.60 -5.70 -4.00
C ALA A 55 6.11 -4.80 -5.13
N MET A 56 7.33 -4.25 -5.06
CA MET A 56 7.87 -3.28 -6.05
C MET A 56 7.86 -3.78 -7.50
N SER A 57 7.89 -5.10 -7.74
CA SER A 57 7.79 -5.67 -9.09
C SER A 57 6.35 -5.88 -9.59
N ARG A 58 5.33 -5.53 -8.80
CA ARG A 58 3.91 -5.74 -9.12
C ARG A 58 3.29 -4.52 -9.81
N SER A 59 2.31 -4.79 -10.66
CA SER A 59 1.41 -3.79 -11.26
C SER A 59 -0.03 -4.18 -10.94
N ILE A 60 -0.85 -3.21 -10.52
CA ILE A 60 -2.26 -3.43 -10.17
C ILE A 60 -3.07 -3.99 -11.35
N GLU A 61 -2.64 -3.69 -12.59
CA GLU A 61 -3.29 -4.19 -13.81
C GLU A 61 -3.21 -5.72 -13.94
N LYS A 62 -2.24 -6.36 -13.28
CA LYS A 62 -2.14 -7.82 -13.18
C LYS A 62 -2.91 -8.40 -11.99
N LEU A 63 -3.26 -7.58 -10.99
CA LEU A 63 -4.00 -8.00 -9.81
C LEU A 63 -5.53 -7.91 -9.99
N LEU A 64 -5.98 -7.09 -10.94
CA LEU A 64 -7.41 -6.88 -11.25
C LEU A 64 -7.92 -7.66 -12.48
N ARG A 65 -7.10 -8.56 -13.04
CA ARG A 65 -7.49 -9.52 -14.08
C ARG A 65 -7.78 -10.87 -13.45
#